data_AF-A0A1C6QVE7-F1
#
_entry.id   AF-A0A1C6QVE7-F1
#
_cell.length_a   1.000
_cell.length_b   1.000
_cell.length_c   1.000
_cell.angle_alpha   90.00
_cell.angle_beta   90.00
_cell.angle_gamma   90.00
#
_symmetry.space_group_name_H-M   'P 1'
#
loop_
_entity.id
_entity.type
_entity.pdbx_description
1 polymer ?
#
loop_
_entity_poly.entity_id
_entity_poly.type
_entity_poly.pdbx_seq_one_letter_code
_entity_poly.pdbx_strand_id
1 'polypeptide(L)'
;MTGRLEAVPDTAPGPDTTPGPDYTPMPETAPVPDTAPDVGTHPDAGTYPDAPAEVGTMGGDAGTGTGTDTGTDTARQRLALAQTALLSALVAGTPAPEGFDRTRLRVQSRALAAKRAEVVAKVAPELPEILGSDYWAAFADHARNRPMSGGYRQDALDFAAHLLTQGRPEDPAARRQLARWWRDRAGPKPPSARPAARLARALRLFRGPR
;
A
#
# COMPACT_ATOMS: atom_id res chain seq x y z
N MET A 1 -63.35 -21.82 52.11
CA MET A 1 -63.16 -23.23 51.73
C MET A 1 -62.10 -23.28 50.64
N THR A 2 -60.84 -23.58 50.98
CA THR A 2 -60.16 -24.91 50.78
C THR A 2 -60.13 -25.32 49.30
N GLY A 3 -59.02 -25.63 48.63
CA GLY A 3 -57.59 -25.77 48.95
C GLY A 3 -56.82 -25.83 47.61
N ARG A 4 -55.62 -25.27 47.51
CA ARG A 4 -54.31 -25.96 47.46
C ARG A 4 -54.36 -27.43 47.01
N LEU A 5 -53.87 -27.69 45.79
CA LEU A 5 -53.16 -28.91 45.40
C LEU A 5 -51.94 -28.50 44.58
N GLU A 6 -50.78 -29.01 45.00
CA GLU A 6 -49.45 -28.84 44.43
C GLU A 6 -49.19 -29.73 43.19
N ALA A 7 -48.08 -29.40 42.51
CA ALA A 7 -47.15 -30.29 41.79
C ALA A 7 -47.39 -30.61 40.28
N VAL A 8 -46.90 -29.70 39.41
CA VAL A 8 -45.77 -29.81 38.42
C VAL A 8 -45.13 -31.22 38.20
N PRO A 9 -44.51 -31.56 37.03
CA PRO A 9 -44.64 -31.12 35.62
C PRO A 9 -44.83 -32.28 34.62
N ASP A 10 -45.24 -32.01 33.37
CA ASP A 10 -44.77 -32.85 32.25
C ASP A 10 -44.63 -32.04 30.94
N THR A 11 -43.37 -31.87 30.56
CA THR A 11 -42.78 -31.79 29.23
C THR A 11 -43.51 -31.04 28.11
N ALA A 12 -42.97 -29.86 27.79
CA ALA A 12 -43.18 -29.18 26.53
C ALA A 12 -42.60 -29.97 25.35
N PRO A 13 -43.31 -30.14 24.21
CA PRO A 13 -42.66 -30.50 22.96
C PRO A 13 -41.95 -29.26 22.39
N GLY A 14 -40.62 -29.37 22.25
CA GLY A 14 -39.79 -28.36 21.59
C GLY A 14 -40.15 -28.20 20.11
N PRO A 15 -39.75 -27.08 19.48
CA PRO A 15 -40.04 -26.82 18.07
C PRO A 15 -39.26 -27.76 17.15
N ASP A 16 -39.94 -28.16 16.07
CA ASP A 16 -39.41 -28.90 14.93
C ASP A 16 -38.04 -28.35 14.47
N THR A 17 -37.01 -29.19 14.62
CA THR A 17 -35.72 -29.00 13.97
C THR A 17 -35.88 -29.34 12.50
N THR A 18 -35.99 -28.32 11.66
CA THR A 18 -35.81 -28.45 10.22
C THR A 18 -34.41 -29.04 9.94
N PRO A 19 -34.29 -30.12 9.15
CA PRO A 19 -32.99 -30.64 8.75
C PRO A 19 -32.30 -29.60 7.85
N GLY A 20 -31.13 -29.12 8.29
CA GLY A 20 -30.25 -28.32 7.45
C GLY A 20 -29.76 -29.13 6.24
N PRO A 21 -29.39 -28.48 5.13
CA PRO A 21 -28.89 -29.17 3.95
C PRO A 21 -27.60 -29.92 4.26
N ASP A 22 -27.48 -31.13 3.69
CA ASP A 22 -26.31 -31.99 3.71
C ASP A 22 -24.99 -31.20 3.60
N TYR A 23 -24.28 -31.12 4.72
CA TYR A 23 -22.91 -30.64 4.73
C TYR A 23 -22.03 -31.77 4.23
N THR A 24 -21.75 -31.79 2.92
CA THR A 24 -20.63 -32.56 2.38
C THR A 24 -19.34 -32.02 3.00
N PRO A 25 -18.62 -32.79 3.84
CA PRO A 25 -17.37 -32.33 4.39
C PRO A 25 -16.33 -32.16 3.27
N MET A 26 -15.71 -31.00 3.19
CA MET A 26 -14.53 -30.77 2.35
C MET A 26 -13.41 -31.72 2.78
N PRO A 27 -12.59 -32.24 1.85
CA PRO A 27 -11.39 -32.99 2.22
C PRO A 27 -10.43 -32.06 2.98
N GLU A 28 -10.03 -32.54 4.15
CA GLU A 28 -8.99 -32.01 5.02
C GLU A 28 -7.71 -31.77 4.20
N THR A 29 -7.36 -30.49 4.00
CA THR A 29 -6.09 -30.11 3.40
C THR A 29 -4.95 -30.56 4.31
N ALA A 30 -4.19 -31.55 3.83
CA ALA A 30 -2.95 -32.01 4.45
C ALA A 30 -1.98 -30.85 4.76
N PRO A 31 -1.16 -30.97 5.83
CA PRO A 31 -0.23 -29.92 6.23
C PRO A 31 0.83 -29.68 5.15
N VAL A 32 0.94 -28.43 4.70
CA VAL A 32 2.00 -27.95 3.82
C VAL A 32 3.30 -27.90 4.64
N PRO A 33 4.41 -28.54 4.21
CA PRO A 33 5.66 -28.45 4.94
C PRO A 33 6.22 -27.03 4.88
N ASP A 34 6.59 -26.54 6.05
CA ASP A 34 7.32 -25.29 6.29
C ASP A 34 8.68 -25.36 5.56
N THR A 35 8.87 -24.54 4.54
CA THR A 35 10.18 -24.35 3.90
C THR A 35 10.37 -22.87 3.69
N ALA A 36 10.82 -22.19 4.75
CA ALA A 36 11.38 -20.87 4.67
C ALA A 36 12.61 -20.88 3.74
N PRO A 37 12.70 -19.98 2.73
CA PRO A 37 13.97 -19.70 2.11
C PRO A 37 14.78 -18.79 3.04
N ASP A 38 15.87 -19.35 3.58
CA ASP A 38 17.02 -18.61 4.07
C ASP A 38 17.54 -17.70 2.94
N VAL A 39 17.38 -16.39 3.09
CA VAL A 39 18.07 -15.41 2.25
C VAL A 39 18.89 -14.53 3.17
N GLY A 40 20.15 -14.95 3.28
CA GLY A 40 21.25 -14.23 3.86
C GLY A 40 21.32 -12.76 3.44
N THR A 41 21.64 -11.95 4.45
CA THR A 41 22.73 -10.98 4.46
C THR A 41 22.85 -10.01 3.28
N HIS A 42 22.53 -8.75 3.60
CA HIS A 42 22.95 -7.54 2.89
C HIS A 42 24.39 -7.61 2.34
N PRO A 43 24.63 -7.18 1.09
CA PRO A 43 25.91 -6.65 0.70
C PRO A 43 25.94 -5.13 0.86
N ASP A 44 26.96 -4.73 1.60
CA ASP A 44 27.47 -3.42 1.90
C ASP A 44 27.78 -2.59 0.65
N ALA A 45 27.78 -1.28 0.84
CA ALA A 45 28.20 -0.28 -0.13
C ALA A 45 29.71 -0.43 -0.39
N GLY A 46 30.06 -1.03 -1.53
CA GLY A 46 31.42 -1.11 -2.02
C GLY A 46 31.63 -0.26 -3.27
N THR A 47 32.28 0.87 -3.09
CA THR A 47 33.21 1.54 -4.01
C THR A 47 33.45 0.84 -5.37
N TYR A 48 33.03 1.48 -6.46
CA TYR A 48 33.55 1.13 -7.80
C TYR A 48 34.94 1.72 -7.96
N PRO A 49 35.98 0.91 -8.29
CA PRO A 49 37.28 1.43 -8.65
C PRO A 49 37.29 1.97 -10.08
N ASP A 50 38.19 2.92 -10.25
CA ASP A 50 38.54 3.71 -11.41
C ASP A 50 39.18 2.89 -12.55
N ALA A 51 38.99 3.37 -13.79
CA ALA A 51 39.76 3.15 -15.03
C ALA A 51 39.65 1.79 -15.79
N PRO A 52 39.91 1.72 -17.14
CA PRO A 52 40.75 2.66 -17.91
C PRO A 52 40.30 3.07 -19.33
N ALA A 53 40.86 4.23 -19.72
CA ALA A 53 41.40 4.62 -21.04
C ALA A 53 40.81 3.99 -22.31
N GLU A 54 40.17 4.85 -23.10
CA GLU A 54 39.75 4.54 -24.47
C GLU A 54 40.95 4.35 -25.41
N VAL A 55 40.94 3.22 -26.10
CA VAL A 55 41.87 2.89 -27.19
C VAL A 55 41.10 2.95 -28.51
N GLY A 56 41.60 3.80 -29.41
CA GLY A 56 41.74 3.44 -30.82
C GLY A 56 40.52 3.62 -31.72
N THR A 57 40.40 4.83 -32.27
CA THR A 57 39.76 5.07 -33.57
C THR A 57 40.40 4.19 -34.66
N MET A 58 39.63 3.29 -35.25
CA MET A 58 39.83 2.79 -36.61
C MET A 58 38.48 2.73 -37.31
N GLY A 59 38.34 3.54 -38.35
CA GLY A 59 37.17 3.56 -39.22
C GLY A 59 37.03 2.27 -40.02
N GLY A 60 35.78 1.96 -40.37
CA GLY A 60 35.43 0.82 -41.19
C GLY A 60 33.96 0.84 -41.58
N ASP A 61 33.71 1.52 -42.70
CA ASP A 61 32.63 1.30 -43.66
C ASP A 61 31.18 1.59 -43.25
N ALA A 62 30.63 2.62 -43.90
CA ALA A 62 29.22 2.93 -43.95
C ALA A 62 28.50 1.89 -44.83
N GLY A 63 28.26 0.70 -44.26
CA GLY A 63 27.54 -0.39 -44.91
C GLY A 63 26.16 -0.62 -44.30
N THR A 64 25.13 0.06 -44.81
CA THR A 64 23.72 -0.39 -44.92
C THR A 64 23.16 -1.31 -43.81
N GLY A 65 23.11 -0.83 -42.56
CA GLY A 65 22.48 -1.52 -41.41
C GLY A 65 21.01 -1.16 -41.15
N THR A 66 20.39 -0.34 -42.01
CA THR A 66 19.18 0.43 -41.64
C THR A 66 17.90 -0.39 -41.51
N GLY A 67 17.84 -1.62 -42.04
CA GLY A 67 16.63 -2.45 -42.04
C GLY A 67 16.39 -3.25 -40.75
N THR A 68 17.45 -3.82 -40.17
CA THR A 68 17.37 -4.68 -38.97
C THR A 68 17.31 -3.90 -37.67
N ASP A 69 18.00 -2.75 -37.60
CA ASP A 69 17.97 -1.88 -36.41
C ASP A 69 16.59 -1.24 -36.22
N THR A 70 15.96 -0.80 -37.31
CA THR A 70 14.60 -0.24 -37.28
C THR A 70 13.55 -1.26 -36.83
N GLY A 71 13.68 -2.52 -37.26
CA GLY A 71 12.80 -3.61 -36.84
C GLY A 71 12.94 -3.95 -35.36
N THR A 72 14.17 -4.01 -34.86
CA THR A 72 14.48 -4.26 -33.45
C THR A 72 14.01 -3.11 -32.55
N ASP A 73 14.22 -1.87 -32.96
CA ASP A 73 13.74 -0.69 -32.24
C ASP A 73 12.21 -0.64 -32.17
N THR A 74 11.53 -0.96 -33.27
CA THR A 74 10.06 -1.08 -33.29
C THR A 74 9.58 -2.17 -32.32
N ALA A 75 10.26 -3.31 -32.27
CA ALA A 75 9.94 -4.38 -31.32
C ALA A 75 10.16 -3.96 -29.86
N ARG A 76 11.29 -3.28 -29.56
CA ARG A 76 11.58 -2.73 -28.24
C ARG A 76 10.54 -1.71 -27.80
N GLN A 77 10.10 -0.84 -28.71
CA GLN A 77 9.06 0.15 -28.42
C GLN A 77 7.71 -0.51 -28.11
N ARG A 78 7.31 -1.53 -28.87
CA ARG A 78 6.08 -2.30 -28.58
C ARG A 78 6.14 -2.98 -27.21
N LEU A 79 7.30 -3.56 -26.87
CA LEU A 79 7.52 -4.17 -25.55
C LEU A 79 7.42 -3.14 -24.42
N ALA A 80 8.08 -1.99 -24.58
CA ALA A 80 8.04 -0.91 -23.58
C ALA A 80 6.61 -0.39 -23.36
N LEU A 81 5.82 -0.25 -24.43
CA LEU A 81 4.40 0.12 -24.36
C LEU A 81 3.58 -0.94 -23.63
N ALA A 82 3.78 -2.22 -23.93
CA ALA A 82 3.08 -3.33 -23.26
C ALA A 82 3.43 -3.41 -21.76
N GLN A 83 4.71 -3.24 -21.41
CA GLN A 83 5.17 -3.19 -20.02
C GLN A 83 4.55 -1.99 -19.27
N THR A 84 4.54 -0.82 -19.90
CA THR A 84 3.92 0.38 -19.32
C THR A 84 2.42 0.19 -19.13
N ALA A 85 1.72 -0.40 -20.10
CA ALA A 85 0.29 -0.69 -19.99
C ALA A 85 0.01 -1.71 -18.87
N LEU A 86 0.85 -2.74 -18.73
CA LEU A 86 0.74 -3.73 -17.66
C LEU A 86 0.93 -3.10 -16.28
N LEU A 87 1.99 -2.30 -16.09
CA LEU A 87 2.25 -1.61 -14.83
C LEU A 87 1.14 -0.61 -14.50
N SER A 88 0.63 0.09 -15.52
CA SER A 88 -0.51 1.01 -15.38
C SER A 88 -1.77 0.27 -14.94
N ALA A 89 -2.02 -0.93 -15.48
CA ALA A 89 -3.17 -1.74 -15.10
C ALA A 89 -3.05 -2.23 -13.65
N LEU A 90 -1.85 -2.64 -13.24
CA LEU A 90 -1.59 -3.14 -11.90
C LEU A 90 -1.69 -2.06 -10.82
N VAL A 91 -1.17 -0.86 -11.08
CA VAL A 91 -0.94 0.17 -10.04
C VAL A 91 -1.95 1.32 -10.13
N ALA A 92 -2.42 1.67 -11.33
CA ALA A 92 -3.34 2.79 -11.55
C ALA A 92 -4.76 2.34 -11.94
N GLY A 93 -5.01 1.04 -12.08
CA GLY A 93 -6.33 0.50 -12.39
C GLY A 93 -6.77 0.74 -13.83
N THR A 94 -5.84 0.95 -14.77
CA THR A 94 -6.17 1.04 -16.20
C THR A 94 -6.68 -0.31 -16.72
N PRO A 95 -7.41 -0.34 -17.86
CA PRO A 95 -7.84 -1.60 -18.45
C PRO A 95 -6.67 -2.57 -18.68
N ALA A 96 -6.94 -3.87 -18.55
CA ALA A 96 -5.94 -4.89 -18.81
C ALA A 96 -5.47 -4.83 -20.28
N PRO A 97 -4.15 -4.87 -20.54
CA PRO A 97 -3.62 -4.96 -21.89
C PRO A 97 -4.04 -6.27 -22.57
N GLU A 98 -4.07 -6.25 -23.90
CA GLU A 98 -4.42 -7.40 -24.73
C GLU A 98 -3.56 -8.63 -24.37
N GLY A 99 -4.18 -9.81 -24.35
CA GLY A 99 -3.51 -11.07 -24.00
C GLY A 99 -3.29 -11.30 -22.49
N PHE A 100 -3.64 -10.36 -21.61
CA PHE A 100 -3.58 -10.57 -20.16
C PHE A 100 -4.95 -10.92 -19.57
N ASP A 101 -4.96 -11.90 -18.67
CA ASP A 101 -6.15 -12.28 -17.92
C ASP A 101 -6.52 -11.20 -16.89
N ARG A 102 -7.66 -10.53 -17.14
CA ARG A 102 -8.24 -9.50 -16.27
C ARG A 102 -8.45 -9.98 -14.84
N THR A 103 -8.87 -11.22 -14.65
CA THR A 103 -9.15 -11.78 -13.31
C THR A 103 -7.85 -11.95 -12.54
N ARG A 104 -6.81 -12.49 -13.18
CA ARG A 104 -5.48 -12.63 -12.55
C ARG A 104 -4.86 -11.29 -12.21
N LEU A 105 -4.96 -10.30 -13.09
CA LEU A 105 -4.46 -8.95 -12.81
C LEU A 105 -5.17 -8.33 -11.60
N ARG A 106 -6.49 -8.50 -11.45
CA ARG A 106 -7.23 -8.02 -10.28
C ARG A 106 -6.76 -8.64 -8.97
N VAL A 107 -6.39 -9.92 -8.98
CA VAL A 107 -5.80 -10.58 -7.79
C VAL A 107 -4.46 -9.94 -7.44
N GLN A 108 -3.59 -9.71 -8.43
CA GLN A 108 -2.29 -9.08 -8.22
C GLN A 108 -2.42 -7.64 -7.73
N SER A 109 -3.28 -6.82 -8.34
CA SER A 109 -3.56 -5.46 -7.87
C SER A 109 -4.05 -5.43 -6.43
N ARG A 110 -4.90 -6.38 -6.02
CA ARG A 110 -5.36 -6.49 -4.64
C ARG A 110 -4.23 -6.86 -3.68
N ALA A 111 -3.35 -7.77 -4.06
CA ALA A 111 -2.17 -8.13 -3.26
C ALA A 111 -1.22 -6.94 -3.08
N LEU A 112 -0.97 -6.17 -4.15
CA LEU A 112 -0.16 -4.95 -4.09
C LEU A 112 -0.79 -3.89 -3.18
N ALA A 113 -2.11 -3.67 -3.28
CA ALA A 113 -2.83 -2.74 -2.40
C ALA A 113 -2.77 -3.17 -0.93
N ALA A 114 -2.93 -4.46 -0.64
CA ALA A 114 -2.78 -5.01 0.71
C ALA A 114 -1.35 -4.82 1.25
N LYS A 115 -0.33 -5.03 0.40
CA LYS A 115 1.05 -4.81 0.81
C LYS A 115 1.33 -3.33 1.12
N ARG A 116 0.80 -2.42 0.31
CA ARG A 116 0.87 -0.98 0.59
C ARG A 116 0.21 -0.64 1.92
N ALA A 117 -0.97 -1.19 2.19
CA ALA A 117 -1.67 -0.99 3.46
C ALA A 117 -0.80 -1.44 4.66
N GLU A 118 -0.12 -2.59 4.56
CA GLU A 118 0.76 -3.08 5.61
C GLU A 118 1.93 -2.14 5.87
N VAL A 119 2.57 -1.62 4.81
CA VAL A 119 3.67 -0.67 4.95
C VAL A 119 3.19 0.67 5.50
N VAL A 120 2.03 1.15 5.07
CA VAL A 120 1.44 2.39 5.61
C VAL A 120 1.06 2.25 7.07
N ALA A 121 0.48 1.12 7.48
CA ALA A 121 0.19 0.82 8.88
C ALA A 121 1.45 0.84 9.76
N LYS A 122 2.61 0.47 9.20
CA LYS A 122 3.91 0.57 9.90
C LYS A 122 4.40 2.02 10.01
N VAL A 123 4.17 2.84 8.99
CA VAL A 123 4.60 4.25 8.95
C VAL A 123 3.66 5.17 9.75
N ALA A 124 2.38 4.80 9.85
CA ALA A 124 1.32 5.54 10.49
C ALA A 124 0.44 4.58 11.33
N PRO A 125 0.96 4.05 12.45
CA PRO A 125 0.27 3.06 13.27
C PRO A 125 -1.04 3.59 13.88
N GLU A 126 -1.18 4.91 14.01
CA GLU A 126 -2.41 5.50 14.55
C GLU A 126 -3.60 5.37 13.58
N LEU A 127 -3.37 5.15 12.28
CA LEU A 127 -4.46 5.00 11.31
C LEU A 127 -5.28 3.72 11.55
N PRO A 128 -4.66 2.52 11.67
CA PRO A 128 -5.35 1.32 12.13
C PRO A 128 -6.02 1.48 13.50
N GLU A 129 -5.42 2.21 14.44
CA GLU A 129 -6.00 2.44 15.76
C GLU A 129 -7.29 3.28 15.69
N ILE A 130 -7.31 4.30 14.83
CA ILE A 130 -8.47 5.18 14.63
C ILE A 130 -9.59 4.48 13.85
N LEU A 131 -9.22 3.71 12.82
CA LEU A 131 -10.17 3.13 11.86
C LEU A 131 -10.58 1.70 12.22
N GLY A 132 -9.85 1.05 13.12
CA GLY A 132 -10.10 -0.32 13.55
C GLY A 132 -10.07 -1.32 12.39
N SER A 133 -11.03 -2.25 12.39
CA SER A 133 -11.18 -3.30 11.37
C SER A 133 -11.42 -2.76 9.96
N ASP A 134 -11.98 -1.55 9.84
CA ASP A 134 -12.33 -0.96 8.55
C ASP A 134 -11.10 -0.45 7.79
N TYR A 135 -9.97 -0.30 8.48
CA TYR A 135 -8.72 0.20 7.92
C TYR A 135 -8.34 -0.53 6.63
N TRP A 136 -8.31 -1.86 6.66
CA TRP A 136 -7.82 -2.67 5.54
C TRP A 136 -8.71 -2.54 4.30
N ALA A 137 -10.02 -2.60 4.50
CA ALA A 137 -10.99 -2.47 3.41
C ALA A 137 -10.99 -1.05 2.84
N ALA A 138 -10.94 -0.03 3.70
CA ALA A 138 -10.89 1.37 3.30
C ALA A 138 -9.61 1.70 2.52
N PHE A 139 -8.45 1.20 2.97
CA PHE A 139 -7.19 1.43 2.29
C PHE A 139 -7.14 0.71 0.93
N ALA A 140 -7.61 -0.53 0.86
CA ALA A 140 -7.67 -1.27 -0.40
C ALA A 140 -8.57 -0.59 -1.45
N ASP A 141 -9.67 0.04 -1.00
CA ASP A 141 -10.54 0.82 -1.88
C ASP A 141 -9.85 2.10 -2.38
N HIS A 142 -9.21 2.84 -1.48
CA HIS A 142 -8.43 4.03 -1.81
C HIS A 142 -7.31 3.74 -2.82
N ALA A 143 -6.55 2.66 -2.61
CA ALA A 143 -5.38 2.32 -3.40
C ALA A 143 -5.71 1.77 -4.80
N ARG A 144 -6.94 1.31 -5.04
CA ARG A 144 -7.34 0.58 -6.27
C ARG A 144 -7.05 1.36 -7.56
N ASN A 145 -7.24 2.68 -7.53
CA ASN A 145 -7.11 3.56 -8.71
C ASN A 145 -6.13 4.73 -8.46
N ARG A 146 -5.21 4.58 -7.49
CA ARG A 146 -4.31 5.66 -7.07
C ARG A 146 -2.87 5.18 -7.00
N PRO A 147 -2.04 5.49 -8.01
CA PRO A 147 -0.61 5.24 -7.96
C PRO A 147 0.04 6.08 -6.86
N MET A 148 1.05 5.51 -6.19
CA MET A 148 1.78 6.18 -5.12
C MET A 148 2.79 7.19 -5.72
N SER A 149 2.65 8.48 -5.40
CA SER A 149 3.44 9.56 -6.01
C SER A 149 4.41 10.25 -5.04
N GLY A 150 4.24 10.09 -3.71
CA GLY A 150 4.99 10.83 -2.69
C GLY A 150 5.59 9.99 -1.57
N GLY A 151 5.70 8.67 -1.76
CA GLY A 151 6.14 7.72 -0.73
C GLY A 151 5.10 7.47 0.37
N TYR A 152 5.42 6.59 1.31
CA TYR A 152 4.43 6.04 2.26
C TYR A 152 3.85 7.06 3.24
N ARG A 153 4.63 8.07 3.66
CA ARG A 153 4.12 9.13 4.53
C ARG A 153 3.07 9.99 3.81
N GLN A 154 3.33 10.35 2.55
CA GLN A 154 2.36 11.10 1.76
C GLN A 154 1.13 10.24 1.46
N ASP A 155 1.32 8.95 1.16
CA ASP A 155 0.23 8.00 0.92
C ASP A 155 -0.73 7.91 2.14
N ALA A 156 -0.17 7.90 3.36
CA ALA A 156 -0.95 7.95 4.60
C ALA A 156 -1.79 9.25 4.73
N LEU A 157 -1.21 10.40 4.35
CA LEU A 157 -1.89 11.69 4.38
C LEU A 157 -2.99 11.78 3.31
N ASP A 158 -2.73 11.28 2.11
CA ASP A 158 -3.68 11.28 1.00
C ASP A 158 -4.85 10.33 1.28
N PHE A 159 -4.57 9.19 1.91
CA PHE A 159 -5.59 8.26 2.40
C PHE A 159 -6.51 8.90 3.44
N ALA A 160 -5.94 9.53 4.48
CA ALA A 160 -6.72 10.22 5.50
C ALA A 160 -7.55 11.37 4.90
N ALA A 161 -6.97 12.16 4.00
CA ALA A 161 -7.69 13.22 3.29
C ALA A 161 -8.86 12.68 2.45
N HIS A 162 -8.65 11.55 1.78
CA HIS A 162 -9.68 10.88 1.00
C HIS A 162 -10.87 10.45 1.87
N LEU A 163 -10.62 9.81 3.02
CA LEU A 163 -11.68 9.40 3.93
C LEU A 163 -12.46 10.60 4.49
N LEU A 164 -11.76 11.65 4.91
CA LEU A 164 -12.40 12.85 5.43
C LEU A 164 -13.29 13.53 4.38
N THR A 165 -12.88 13.53 3.11
CA THR A 165 -13.68 14.06 1.99
C THR A 165 -14.94 13.24 1.76
N GLN A 166 -14.89 11.92 1.97
CA GLN A 166 -16.04 11.03 1.87
C GLN A 166 -16.92 11.01 3.13
N GLY A 167 -16.59 11.80 4.16
CA GLY A 167 -17.29 11.76 5.45
C GLY A 167 -17.08 10.45 6.22
N ARG A 168 -16.01 9.70 5.92
CA ARG A 168 -15.65 8.46 6.62
C ARG A 168 -14.53 8.72 7.65
N PRO A 169 -14.43 7.92 8.73
CA PRO A 169 -15.35 6.86 9.16
C PRO A 169 -16.73 7.41 9.58
N GLU A 170 -17.75 6.55 9.68
CA GLU A 170 -19.12 6.93 10.05
C GLU A 170 -19.22 7.46 11.48
N ASP A 171 -18.42 6.90 12.39
CA ASP A 171 -18.28 7.37 13.76
C ASP A 171 -17.72 8.81 13.80
N PRO A 172 -18.49 9.78 14.34
CA PRO A 172 -18.03 11.15 14.49
C PRO A 172 -16.78 11.30 15.38
N ALA A 173 -16.56 10.44 16.37
CA ALA A 173 -15.41 10.53 17.25
C ALA A 173 -14.11 10.12 16.52
N ALA A 174 -14.11 8.96 15.86
CA ALA A 174 -13.01 8.53 15.01
C ALA A 174 -12.73 9.54 13.89
N ARG A 175 -13.75 10.13 13.27
CA ARG A 175 -13.59 11.18 12.24
C ARG A 175 -12.87 12.42 12.78
N ARG A 176 -13.22 12.87 13.99
CA ARG A 176 -12.53 14.00 14.64
C ARG A 176 -11.07 13.65 14.97
N GLN A 177 -10.79 12.42 15.38
CA GLN A 177 -9.43 11.96 15.66
C GLN A 177 -8.58 11.89 14.38
N LEU A 178 -9.15 11.35 13.29
CA LEU A 178 -8.51 11.33 11.97
C LEU A 178 -8.20 12.75 11.48
N ALA A 179 -9.15 13.68 11.62
CA ALA A 179 -8.97 15.08 11.24
C ALA A 179 -7.90 15.81 12.07
N ARG A 180 -7.71 15.45 13.33
CA ARG A 180 -6.57 15.94 14.15
C ARG A 180 -5.26 15.36 13.65
N TRP A 181 -5.18 14.04 13.53
CA TRP A 181 -3.99 13.32 13.05
C TRP A 181 -3.49 13.87 11.72
N TRP A 182 -4.41 14.14 10.78
CA TRP A 182 -4.07 14.68 9.47
C TRP A 182 -3.51 16.10 9.56
N ARG A 183 -4.17 17.00 10.30
CA ARG A 183 -3.70 18.39 10.47
C ARG A 183 -2.32 18.47 11.11
N ASP A 184 -2.07 17.64 12.11
CA ASP A 184 -0.78 17.63 12.83
C ASP A 184 0.39 17.22 11.93
N ARG A 185 0.14 16.42 10.89
CA ARG A 185 1.17 15.88 9.99
C ARG A 185 1.23 16.53 8.61
N ALA A 186 0.11 17.09 8.14
CA ALA A 186 -0.01 17.82 6.88
C ALA A 186 0.43 19.28 7.00
N GLY A 187 0.58 19.80 8.22
CA GLY A 187 1.05 21.16 8.47
C GLY A 187 2.40 21.46 7.81
N PRO A 188 2.69 22.73 7.48
CA PRO A 188 3.95 23.12 6.86
C PRO A 188 5.13 22.57 7.67
N LYS A 189 6.03 21.84 7.02
CA LYS A 189 7.31 21.45 7.63
C LYS A 189 7.90 22.72 8.22
N PRO A 190 8.09 22.82 9.55
CA PRO A 190 8.60 24.05 10.14
C PRO A 190 9.92 24.39 9.42
N PRO A 191 10.11 25.63 8.95
CA PRO A 191 11.38 26.01 8.35
C PRO A 191 12.46 25.65 9.38
N SER A 192 13.43 24.85 8.96
CA SER A 192 14.48 24.39 9.85
C SER A 192 15.07 25.62 10.53
N ALA A 193 15.04 25.65 11.87
CA ALA A 193 15.43 26.79 12.68
C ALA A 193 16.95 27.04 12.68
N ARG A 194 17.63 26.82 11.54
CA ARG A 194 19.08 26.91 11.38
C ARG A 194 19.60 28.25 10.83
N PRO A 195 18.80 29.14 10.20
CA PRO A 195 19.24 30.53 9.97
C PRO A 195 18.82 31.49 11.11
N ALA A 196 17.60 31.33 11.66
CA ALA A 196 17.04 32.27 12.65
C ALA A 196 17.77 32.24 14.00
N ALA A 197 18.26 31.06 14.42
CA ALA A 197 19.04 30.92 15.65
C ALA A 197 20.42 31.60 15.55
N ARG A 198 21.01 31.74 14.35
CA ARG A 198 22.29 32.46 14.15
C ARG A 198 22.10 33.97 14.23
N LEU A 199 20.98 34.49 13.70
CA LEU A 199 20.63 35.91 13.81
C LEU A 199 20.26 36.33 15.25
N ALA A 200 19.56 35.47 16.00
CA ALA A 200 19.26 35.74 17.41
C ALA A 200 20.51 35.77 18.31
N ARG A 201 21.59 35.06 17.94
CA ARG A 201 22.86 35.06 18.68
C ARG A 201 23.77 36.24 18.33
N ALA A 202 23.63 36.83 17.13
CA ALA A 202 24.33 38.05 16.75
C ALA A 202 23.75 39.31 17.43
N LEU A 203 22.42 39.37 17.60
CA LEU A 203 21.76 40.50 18.26
C LEU A 203 21.85 40.47 19.80
N ARG A 204 22.23 39.33 20.39
CA ARG A 204 22.52 39.21 21.83
C ARG A 204 23.92 39.66 22.24
N LEU A 205 24.83 39.87 21.28
CA LEU A 205 26.20 40.33 21.55
C LEU A 205 26.40 41.82 21.22
N PHE A 206 25.41 42.48 20.63
CA PHE A 206 25.49 43.91 20.27
C PHE A 206 24.72 44.83 21.24
N ARG A 207 24.23 44.30 22.37
CA ARG A 207 23.48 45.08 23.36
C ARG A 207 24.07 44.95 24.77
N GLY A 208 25.13 45.73 25.00
CA GLY A 208 25.61 46.23 26.30
C GLY A 208 26.96 45.67 26.78
N PRO A 209 27.79 46.46 27.50
CA PRO A 209 27.38 47.52 28.42
C PRO A 209 28.01 48.91 28.15
N ARG A 210 27.54 49.86 28.97
CA ARG A 210 27.89 51.28 29.07
C ARG A 210 29.31 51.53 29.54
#